data_AF-A0A958GE65-F1
#
_entry.id   AF-A0A958GE65-F1
#
_cell.length_a   1.000
_cell.length_b   1.000
_cell.length_c   1.000
_cell.angle_alpha   90.00
_cell.angle_beta   90.00
_cell.angle_gamma   90.00
#
_symmetry.space_group_name_H-M   'P 1'
#
loop_
_entity.id
_entity.type
_entity.pdbx_description
1 polymer ?
#
loop_
_entity_poly.entity_id
_entity_poly.type
_entity_poly.pdbx_seq_one_letter_code
_entity_poly.pdbx_strand_id
1 'polypeptide(L)'
;MLDYVTDDAVKVFTASENLSAAIKNFVKREAVGDELGKKIAKNLSQALASEDSERIDGFIKKHKQDNGAYLFAIAGYAHFEFISIVSEQIVDNYADEFNKSYEIKEGEFNYLNENEFKKIASSALKDIDEAIDNAELPANPFMKNVVYNAIFDSAVLDKVFANS
;
A
#
# COMPACT_ATOMS: atom_id res chain seq x y z
N MET A 1 3.15 6.53 7.70
CA MET A 1 3.09 5.11 7.30
C MET A 1 3.33 4.22 8.51
N LEU A 2 2.67 3.06 8.59
CA LEU A 2 2.85 2.14 9.71
C LEU A 2 4.18 1.39 9.59
N ASP A 3 4.89 1.19 10.69
CA ASP A 3 6.06 0.32 10.69
C ASP A 3 5.63 -1.15 10.56
N TYR A 4 6.36 -1.94 9.77
CA TYR A 4 6.05 -3.36 9.52
C TYR A 4 7.31 -4.22 9.61
N VAL A 5 7.18 -5.47 10.04
CA VAL A 5 8.31 -6.42 10.06
C VAL A 5 8.34 -7.25 8.78
N THR A 6 9.46 -7.89 8.48
CA THR A 6 9.59 -8.79 7.30
C THR A 6 8.44 -9.78 7.20
N ASP A 7 8.09 -10.42 8.32
CA ASP A 7 7.04 -11.45 8.40
C ASP A 7 5.67 -10.91 7.92
N ASP A 8 5.39 -9.62 8.14
CA ASP A 8 4.15 -8.99 7.66
C ASP A 8 4.09 -9.00 6.13
N ALA A 9 5.19 -8.60 5.48
CA ALA A 9 5.30 -8.56 4.03
C ALA A 9 5.24 -9.97 3.43
N VAL A 10 5.91 -10.94 4.05
CA VAL A 10 5.90 -12.33 3.60
C VAL A 10 4.47 -12.87 3.62
N LYS A 11 3.76 -12.74 4.75
CA LYS A 11 2.35 -13.19 4.87
C LYS A 11 1.47 -12.62 3.77
N VAL A 12 1.62 -11.34 3.45
CA VAL A 12 0.83 -10.66 2.42
C VAL A 12 1.17 -11.15 1.01
N PHE A 13 2.45 -11.33 0.69
CA PHE A 13 2.85 -11.86 -0.61
C PHE A 13 2.44 -13.32 -0.80
N THR A 14 2.54 -14.15 0.25
CA THR A 14 2.15 -15.57 0.19
C THR A 14 0.64 -15.78 0.19
N ALA A 15 -0.14 -14.83 0.72
CA ALA A 15 -1.61 -14.88 0.66
C ALA A 15 -2.17 -14.56 -0.74
N SER A 16 -1.36 -14.06 -1.68
CA SER A 16 -1.82 -13.79 -3.04
C SER A 16 -1.90 -15.08 -3.85
N GLU A 17 -3.04 -15.30 -4.50
CA GLU A 17 -3.23 -16.43 -5.42
C GLU A 17 -2.35 -16.34 -6.69
N ASN A 18 -1.90 -15.14 -7.08
CA ASN A 18 -1.20 -14.95 -8.35
C ASN A 18 -0.14 -13.84 -8.33
N LEU A 19 0.83 -13.97 -7.42
CA LEU A 19 1.96 -13.05 -7.33
C LEU A 19 2.78 -12.92 -8.63
N SER A 20 2.87 -14.00 -9.43
CA SER A 20 3.59 -13.96 -10.71
C SER A 20 2.93 -13.03 -11.73
N ALA A 21 1.59 -13.06 -11.83
CA ALA A 21 0.86 -12.12 -12.67
C ALA A 21 0.98 -10.69 -12.14
N ALA A 22 0.94 -10.51 -10.82
CA ALA A 22 1.10 -9.21 -10.19
C ALA A 22 2.44 -8.55 -10.52
N ILE A 23 3.54 -9.29 -10.38
CA ILE A 23 4.90 -8.84 -10.74
C ILE A 23 4.97 -8.46 -12.22
N LYS A 24 4.37 -9.27 -13.10
CA LYS A 24 4.34 -8.98 -14.54
C LYS A 24 3.55 -7.70 -14.83
N ASN A 25 2.43 -7.47 -14.14
CA ASN A 25 1.61 -6.27 -14.30
C ASN A 25 2.32 -5.03 -13.78
N PHE A 26 2.93 -5.10 -12.60
CA PHE A 26 3.79 -4.03 -12.06
C PHE A 26 4.89 -3.64 -13.06
N VAL A 27 5.64 -4.63 -13.57
CA VAL A 27 6.73 -4.39 -14.53
C VAL A 27 6.22 -3.72 -15.82
N LYS A 28 5.03 -4.10 -16.27
CA LYS A 28 4.43 -3.59 -17.52
C LYS A 28 3.80 -2.20 -17.38
N ARG A 29 3.30 -1.84 -16.19
CA ARG A 29 2.50 -0.63 -16.00
C ARG A 29 3.26 0.47 -15.28
N GLU A 30 4.06 0.13 -14.27
CA GLU A 30 4.70 1.11 -13.41
C GLU A 30 6.21 1.16 -13.57
N ALA A 31 6.87 0.00 -13.75
CA ALA A 31 8.32 -0.03 -13.96
C ALA A 31 8.72 0.21 -15.43
N VAL A 32 7.90 0.88 -16.25
CA VAL A 32 8.20 1.15 -17.66
C VAL A 32 9.30 2.20 -17.74
N GLY A 33 10.50 1.78 -18.12
CA GLY A 33 11.68 2.64 -18.15
C GLY A 33 12.40 2.79 -16.80
N ASP A 34 11.87 2.19 -15.73
CA ASP A 34 12.52 2.12 -14.43
C ASP A 34 13.22 0.76 -14.23
N GLU A 35 14.53 0.76 -14.43
CA GLU A 35 15.36 -0.44 -14.27
C GLU A 35 15.48 -0.91 -12.81
N LEU A 36 15.34 0.01 -11.84
CA LEU A 36 15.41 -0.32 -10.42
C LEU A 36 14.16 -1.10 -10.00
N GLY A 37 12.96 -0.60 -10.32
CA GLY A 37 11.70 -1.29 -10.06
C GLY A 37 11.65 -2.67 -10.71
N LYS A 38 12.08 -2.80 -11.98
CA LYS A 38 12.19 -4.12 -12.65
C LYS A 38 13.11 -5.08 -11.91
N LYS A 39 14.28 -4.61 -11.46
CA LYS A 39 15.25 -5.41 -10.72
C LYS A 39 14.70 -5.85 -9.37
N ILE A 40 14.02 -4.95 -8.65
CA ILE A 40 13.38 -5.25 -7.36
C ILE A 40 12.30 -6.32 -7.55
N ALA A 41 11.41 -6.15 -8.52
CA ALA A 41 10.33 -7.10 -8.77
C ALA A 41 10.85 -8.51 -9.11
N LYS A 42 11.89 -8.59 -9.96
CA LYS A 42 12.57 -9.86 -10.27
C LYS A 42 13.21 -10.49 -9.02
N ASN A 43 13.94 -9.70 -8.24
CA ASN A 43 14.64 -10.20 -7.07
C ASN A 43 13.68 -10.63 -5.95
N LEU A 44 12.55 -9.95 -5.80
CA LEU A 44 11.48 -10.35 -4.88
C LEU A 44 10.93 -11.72 -5.26
N SER A 45 10.59 -11.93 -6.54
CA SER A 45 10.14 -13.23 -7.04
C SER A 45 11.15 -14.34 -6.73
N GLN A 46 12.44 -14.08 -6.97
CA GLN A 46 13.51 -15.05 -6.69
C GLN A 46 13.72 -15.32 -5.20
N ALA A 47 13.58 -14.29 -4.36
CA ALA A 47 13.70 -14.44 -2.91
C ALA A 47 12.55 -15.32 -2.38
N LEU A 48 11.30 -15.01 -2.75
CA LEU A 48 10.13 -15.77 -2.31
C LEU A 48 10.15 -17.21 -2.83
N ALA A 49 10.55 -17.44 -4.08
CA ALA A 49 10.66 -18.77 -4.67
C ALA A 49 11.79 -19.63 -4.09
N SER A 50 12.74 -19.04 -3.35
CA SER A 50 13.87 -19.78 -2.78
C SER A 50 13.54 -20.53 -1.49
N GLU A 51 12.41 -20.20 -0.85
CA GLU A 51 12.00 -20.71 0.49
C GLU A 51 13.05 -20.49 1.61
N ASP A 52 14.12 -19.75 1.33
CA ASP A 52 15.17 -19.40 2.26
C ASP A 52 14.74 -18.15 3.06
N SER A 53 14.42 -18.36 4.33
CA SER A 53 13.92 -17.30 5.23
C SER A 53 14.94 -16.18 5.44
N GLU A 54 16.24 -16.47 5.50
CA GLU A 54 17.29 -15.45 5.65
C GLU A 54 17.39 -14.60 4.38
N ARG A 55 17.28 -15.23 3.21
CA ARG A 55 17.29 -14.52 1.93
C ARG A 55 16.09 -13.61 1.76
N ILE A 56 14.90 -14.08 2.14
CA ILE A 56 13.66 -13.29 2.10
C ILE A 56 13.78 -12.10 3.07
N ASP A 57 14.22 -12.36 4.31
CA ASP A 57 14.40 -11.33 5.32
C ASP A 57 15.43 -10.27 4.92
N GLY A 58 16.59 -10.70 4.44
CA GLY A 58 17.61 -9.80 3.93
C GLY A 58 17.13 -8.94 2.75
N PHE A 59 16.30 -9.51 1.87
CA PHE A 59 15.71 -8.77 0.76
C PHE A 59 14.72 -7.68 1.23
N ILE A 60 13.75 -8.05 2.07
CA ILE A 60 12.72 -7.11 2.54
C ILE A 60 13.35 -6.00 3.38
N LYS A 61 14.23 -6.34 4.35
CA LYS A 61 14.91 -5.33 5.18
C LYS A 61 15.72 -4.33 4.36
N LYS A 62 16.43 -4.81 3.33
CA LYS A 62 17.22 -3.96 2.43
C LYS A 62 16.36 -2.95 1.68
N HIS A 63 15.16 -3.35 1.25
CA HIS A 63 14.33 -2.52 0.39
C HIS A 63 13.25 -1.73 1.14
N LYS A 64 12.94 -2.09 2.40
CA LYS A 64 11.89 -1.46 3.22
C LYS A 64 11.99 0.06 3.30
N GLN A 65 13.19 0.63 3.49
CA GLN A 65 13.36 2.08 3.68
C GLN A 65 13.33 2.85 2.35
N ASP A 66 14.29 2.58 1.46
CA ASP A 66 14.48 3.42 0.27
C ASP A 66 13.60 3.00 -0.91
N ASN A 67 13.03 1.79 -0.86
CA ASN A 67 12.33 1.17 -1.98
C ASN A 67 11.00 0.53 -1.57
N GLY A 68 10.48 0.89 -0.39
CA GLY A 68 9.26 0.31 0.18
C GLY A 68 8.04 0.51 -0.73
N ALA A 69 7.99 1.64 -1.45
CA ALA A 69 6.94 1.93 -2.42
C ALA A 69 6.81 0.85 -3.51
N TYR A 70 7.93 0.28 -3.99
CA TYR A 70 7.87 -0.82 -4.96
C TYR A 70 7.30 -2.09 -4.34
N LEU A 71 7.60 -2.37 -3.07
CA LEU A 71 7.02 -3.51 -2.36
C LEU A 71 5.50 -3.34 -2.21
N PHE A 72 5.05 -2.13 -1.87
CA PHE A 72 3.63 -1.82 -1.77
C PHE A 72 2.92 -1.91 -3.12
N ALA A 73 3.51 -1.36 -4.18
CA ALA A 73 2.96 -1.42 -5.53
C ALA A 73 2.80 -2.87 -6.01
N ILE A 74 3.83 -3.71 -5.85
CA ILE A 74 3.75 -5.12 -6.24
C ILE A 74 2.65 -5.85 -5.45
N ALA A 75 2.56 -5.62 -4.14
CA ALA A 75 1.50 -6.19 -3.31
C ALA A 75 0.11 -5.65 -3.71
N GLY A 76 0.03 -4.38 -4.14
CA GLY A 76 -1.18 -3.78 -4.68
C GLY A 76 -1.70 -4.51 -5.91
N TYR A 77 -0.80 -4.84 -6.85
CA TYR A 77 -1.17 -5.70 -7.98
C TYR A 77 -1.53 -7.13 -7.56
N ALA A 78 -0.94 -7.64 -6.47
CA ALA A 78 -1.16 -8.99 -5.97
C ALA A 78 -2.54 -9.17 -5.33
N HIS A 79 -3.14 -8.07 -4.86
CA HIS A 79 -4.45 -8.00 -4.22
C HIS A 79 -5.39 -7.02 -4.94
N PHE A 80 -5.23 -6.87 -6.26
CA PHE A 80 -5.88 -5.84 -7.06
C PHE A 80 -7.41 -5.87 -6.98
N GLU A 81 -8.04 -7.04 -6.98
CA GLU A 81 -9.49 -7.17 -6.93
C GLU A 81 -10.04 -6.62 -5.61
N PHE A 82 -9.46 -7.04 -4.49
CA PHE A 82 -9.79 -6.52 -3.16
C PHE A 82 -9.58 -5.00 -3.08
N ILE A 83 -8.41 -4.52 -3.50
CA ILE A 83 -8.09 -3.09 -3.47
C ILE A 83 -9.04 -2.28 -4.32
N SER A 84 -9.46 -2.78 -5.49
CA SER A 84 -10.39 -2.08 -6.37
C SER A 84 -11.76 -1.91 -5.69
N ILE A 85 -12.27 -2.97 -5.07
CA ILE A 85 -13.56 -2.95 -4.34
C ILE A 85 -13.50 -1.96 -3.17
N VAL A 86 -12.45 -2.04 -2.34
CA VAL A 86 -12.30 -1.13 -1.19
C VAL A 86 -12.10 0.31 -1.64
N SER A 87 -11.33 0.54 -2.70
CA SER A 87 -11.11 1.89 -3.24
C SER A 87 -12.42 2.51 -3.72
N GLU A 88 -13.24 1.76 -4.45
CA GLU A 88 -14.56 2.21 -4.91
C GLU A 88 -15.46 2.58 -3.72
N GLN A 89 -15.54 1.71 -2.70
CA GLN A 89 -16.31 1.98 -1.49
C GLN A 89 -15.85 3.24 -0.75
N ILE A 90 -14.53 3.43 -0.58
CA ILE A 90 -13.99 4.60 0.12
C ILE A 90 -14.23 5.88 -0.69
N VAL A 91 -14.07 5.82 -2.01
CA VAL A 91 -14.34 6.95 -2.89
C VAL A 91 -15.80 7.36 -2.82
N ASP A 92 -16.72 6.40 -2.96
CA ASP A 92 -18.16 6.66 -2.95
C ASP A 92 -18.65 7.25 -1.62
N ASN A 93 -18.07 6.79 -0.50
CA ASN A 93 -18.49 7.23 0.82
C ASN A 93 -17.88 8.57 1.24
N TYR A 94 -16.67 8.89 0.77
CA TYR A 94 -15.86 9.93 1.41
C TYR A 94 -15.24 10.96 0.46
N ALA A 95 -15.05 10.67 -0.84
CA ALA A 95 -14.19 11.49 -1.70
C ALA A 95 -14.62 12.96 -1.79
N ASP A 96 -15.92 13.22 -1.93
CA ASP A 96 -16.45 14.58 -2.10
C ASP A 96 -16.23 15.48 -0.89
N GLU A 97 -16.48 14.96 0.31
CA GLU A 97 -16.26 15.71 1.56
C GLU A 97 -14.76 15.77 1.90
N PHE A 98 -14.04 14.67 1.66
CA PHE A 98 -12.62 14.59 1.95
C PHE A 98 -11.83 15.60 1.12
N ASN A 99 -12.08 15.67 -0.19
CA ASN A 99 -11.38 16.58 -1.10
C ASN A 99 -11.76 18.07 -0.88
N LYS A 100 -12.83 18.36 -0.15
CA LYS A 100 -13.17 19.74 0.28
C LYS A 100 -12.44 20.13 1.58
N SER A 101 -11.92 19.16 2.33
CA SER A 101 -11.30 19.37 3.63
C SER A 101 -9.80 19.74 3.55
N TYR A 102 -9.17 19.56 2.39
CA TYR A 102 -7.75 19.89 2.16
C TYR A 102 -7.49 20.34 0.71
N GLU A 103 -6.32 20.92 0.49
CA GLU A 103 -5.79 21.15 -0.86
C GLU A 103 -4.30 20.81 -0.91
N ILE A 104 -3.83 20.41 -2.09
CA ILE A 104 -2.40 20.23 -2.38
C ILE A 104 -2.03 21.22 -3.48
N LYS A 105 -1.17 22.19 -3.16
CA LYS A 105 -0.65 23.19 -4.11
C LYS A 105 0.85 23.12 -4.14
N GLU A 106 1.43 22.98 -5.33
CA GLU A 106 2.88 22.91 -5.54
C GLU A 106 3.58 21.81 -4.69
N GLY A 107 2.85 20.73 -4.39
CA GLY A 107 3.33 19.63 -3.54
C GLY A 107 3.15 19.87 -2.03
N GLU A 108 2.67 21.05 -1.62
CA GLU A 108 2.40 21.37 -0.23
C GLU A 108 0.94 21.11 0.14
N PHE A 109 0.75 20.32 1.19
CA PHE A 109 -0.56 20.02 1.76
C PHE A 109 -1.00 21.13 2.71
N ASN A 110 -2.24 21.59 2.55
CA ASN A 110 -2.89 22.56 3.43
C ASN A 110 -4.28 22.07 3.86
N TYR A 111 -4.60 22.21 5.16
CA TYR A 111 -5.95 21.97 5.65
C TYR A 111 -6.87 23.13 5.28
N LEU A 112 -8.03 22.81 4.68
CA LEU A 112 -9.16 23.73 4.55
C LEU A 112 -10.12 23.57 5.73
N ASN A 113 -10.28 22.34 6.21
CA ASN A 113 -11.00 21.98 7.44
C ASN A 113 -10.34 20.77 8.12
N GLU A 114 -9.45 21.02 9.07
CA GLU A 114 -8.66 19.97 9.73
C GLU A 114 -9.51 18.96 10.50
N ASN A 115 -10.59 19.41 11.16
CA ASN A 115 -11.46 18.54 11.95
C ASN A 115 -12.22 17.57 11.06
N GLU A 116 -12.74 18.07 9.94
CA GLU A 116 -13.45 17.26 8.95
C GLU A 116 -12.49 16.28 8.27
N PHE A 117 -11.29 16.73 7.87
CA PHE A 117 -10.24 15.86 7.35
C PHE A 117 -9.94 14.71 8.31
N LYS A 118 -9.66 15.01 9.59
CA LYS A 118 -9.31 14.01 10.60
C LYS A 118 -10.45 13.02 10.85
N LYS A 119 -11.68 13.52 10.88
CA LYS A 119 -12.88 12.69 11.06
C LYS A 119 -13.03 11.70 9.89
N ILE A 120 -12.98 12.21 8.66
CA ILE A 120 -13.16 11.39 7.45
C ILE A 120 -12.01 10.41 7.30
N ALA A 121 -10.76 10.86 7.47
CA ALA A 121 -9.59 9.98 7.42
C ALA A 121 -9.72 8.83 8.44
N SER A 122 -10.09 9.12 9.68
CA SER A 122 -10.28 8.09 10.71
C SER A 122 -11.39 7.10 10.35
N SER A 123 -12.51 7.57 9.79
CA SER A 123 -13.60 6.71 9.31
C SER A 123 -13.16 5.83 8.15
N ALA A 124 -12.47 6.40 7.15
CA ALA A 124 -11.98 5.64 6.00
C ALA A 124 -10.94 4.58 6.40
N LEU A 125 -10.01 4.90 7.31
CA LEU A 125 -9.05 3.91 7.83
C LEU A 125 -9.76 2.77 8.57
N LYS A 126 -10.83 3.07 9.34
CA LYS A 126 -11.63 2.05 10.03
C LYS A 126 -12.35 1.13 9.04
N ASP A 127 -12.96 1.70 8.01
CA ASP A 127 -13.65 0.92 6.96
C ASP A 127 -12.67 0.04 6.17
N ILE A 128 -11.44 0.53 5.92
CA ILE A 128 -10.37 -0.27 5.30
C ILE A 128 -9.98 -1.43 6.21
N ASP A 129 -9.76 -1.18 7.50
CA ASP A 129 -9.41 -2.22 8.46
C ASP A 129 -10.50 -3.31 8.54
N GLU A 130 -11.77 -2.90 8.61
CA GLU A 130 -12.91 -3.83 8.60
C GLU A 130 -13.00 -4.61 7.27
N ALA A 131 -12.71 -3.97 6.14
CA ALA A 131 -12.70 -4.65 4.85
C ALA A 131 -11.58 -5.70 4.75
N ILE A 132 -10.37 -5.41 5.27
CA ILE A 132 -9.26 -6.37 5.31
C ILE A 132 -9.65 -7.59 6.14
N ASP A 133 -10.23 -7.37 7.33
CA ASP A 133 -10.69 -8.44 8.22
C ASP A 133 -11.79 -9.29 7.56
N ASN A 134 -12.78 -8.67 6.92
CA ASN A 134 -13.88 -9.35 6.24
C ASN A 134 -13.43 -10.17 5.01
N ALA A 135 -12.36 -9.73 4.35
CA ALA A 135 -11.76 -10.46 3.22
C ALA A 135 -10.84 -11.61 3.67
N GLU A 136 -10.71 -11.84 4.99
CA GLU A 136 -9.80 -12.83 5.59
C GLU A 136 -8.34 -12.65 5.13
N LEU A 137 -7.96 -11.42 4.76
CA LEU A 137 -6.61 -11.06 4.37
C LEU A 137 -5.73 -10.82 5.60
N PRO A 138 -4.40 -10.90 5.48
CA PRO A 138 -3.51 -10.62 6.61
C PRO A 138 -3.70 -9.18 7.12
N ALA A 139 -4.36 -8.99 8.25
CA ALA A 139 -4.62 -7.68 8.88
C ALA A 139 -3.39 -7.09 9.60
N ASN A 140 -2.24 -7.12 8.94
CA ASN A 140 -0.96 -6.67 9.46
C ASN A 140 -0.57 -5.27 8.92
N PRO A 141 0.41 -4.58 9.53
CA PRO A 141 0.82 -3.25 9.08
C PRO A 141 1.22 -3.15 7.60
N PHE A 142 1.79 -4.22 7.01
CA PHE A 142 2.16 -4.21 5.60
C PHE A 142 0.92 -4.20 4.70
N MET A 143 -0.09 -5.04 4.94
CA MET A 143 -1.33 -5.03 4.16
C MET A 143 -2.05 -3.68 4.26
N LYS A 144 -2.17 -3.15 5.48
CA LYS A 144 -2.77 -1.83 5.69
C LYS A 144 -2.05 -0.76 4.88
N ASN A 145 -0.73 -0.73 4.94
CA ASN A 145 0.10 0.18 4.16
C ASN A 145 -0.11 0.03 2.63
N VAL A 146 -0.26 -1.19 2.13
CA VAL A 146 -0.55 -1.46 0.71
C VAL A 146 -1.87 -0.81 0.30
N VAL A 147 -2.94 -1.02 1.07
CA VAL A 147 -4.26 -0.47 0.77
C VAL A 147 -4.25 1.06 0.90
N TYR A 148 -3.60 1.59 1.93
CA TYR A 148 -3.46 3.04 2.12
C TYR A 148 -2.72 3.71 0.97
N ASN A 149 -1.63 3.12 0.46
CA ASN A 149 -0.91 3.65 -0.71
C ASN A 149 -1.72 3.57 -2.01
N ALA A 150 -2.65 2.62 -2.10
CA ALA A 150 -3.49 2.50 -3.27
C ALA A 150 -4.62 3.55 -3.29
N ILE A 151 -5.12 3.95 -2.12
CA ILE A 151 -6.31 4.81 -1.98
C ILE A 151 -5.94 6.29 -1.83
N PHE A 152 -4.88 6.59 -1.07
CA PHE A 152 -4.54 7.97 -0.71
C PHE A 152 -3.23 8.42 -1.37
N ASP A 153 -3.18 9.70 -1.74
CA ASP A 153 -1.93 10.34 -2.12
C ASP A 153 -0.90 10.34 -0.98
N SER A 154 0.38 10.23 -1.34
CA SER A 154 1.49 10.21 -0.37
C SER A 154 1.48 11.41 0.59
N ALA A 155 1.23 12.62 0.09
CA ALA A 155 1.14 13.84 0.90
C ALA A 155 -0.03 13.80 1.90
N VAL A 156 -1.13 13.12 1.55
CA VAL A 156 -2.28 12.90 2.44
C VAL A 156 -1.88 11.90 3.53
N LEU A 157 -1.25 10.79 3.16
CA LEU A 157 -0.77 9.76 4.09
C LEU A 157 0.21 10.32 5.11
N ASP A 158 1.13 11.19 4.69
CA ASP A 158 2.06 11.86 5.61
C ASP A 158 1.31 12.65 6.67
N LYS A 159 0.20 13.31 6.33
CA LYS A 159 -0.61 14.09 7.28
C LYS A 159 -1.50 13.23 8.16
N VAL A 160 -2.06 12.15 7.61
CA VAL A 160 -2.82 11.15 8.37
C VAL A 160 -1.93 10.55 9.46
N PHE A 161 -0.69 10.19 9.14
CA PHE A 161 0.21 9.50 10.06
C PHE A 161 1.16 10.41 10.86
N ALA A 162 1.34 11.68 10.51
CA ALA A 162 2.16 12.62 11.30
C ALA A 162 1.55 13.01 12.65
N ASN A 163 0.24 12.78 12.83
CA ASN A 163 -0.50 13.06 14.05
C ASN A 163 -0.84 11.80 14.87
N SER A 164 -0.32 10.63 14.45
CA SER A 164 -0.51 9.33 15.10
C SER A 164 0.50 9.06 16.21
#